data_AF-A0A951UQD5-F1
#
_entry.id   AF-A0A951UQD5-F1
#
_cell.length_a   1.000
_cell.length_b   1.000
_cell.length_c   1.000
_cell.angle_alpha   90.00
_cell.angle_beta   90.00
_cell.angle_gamma   90.00
#
_symmetry.space_group_name_H-M   'P 1'
#
loop_
_entity.id
_entity.type
_entity.pdbx_description
1 polymer ?
#
loop_
_entity_poly.entity_id
_entity_poly.type
_entity_poly.pdbx_seq_one_letter_code
_entity_poly.pdbx_strand_id
1 'polypeptide(L)' 'MTTMQMVRIPREILRNLAEAIYAQSKSDEELSKALESLRQLPETTIGYEVARFVDTRRAMSLPTLRVG' A
#
# COMPACT_ATOMS: atom_id res chain seq x y z
N MET A 1 9.04 4.82 32.78
CA MET A 1 9.43 4.05 31.59
C MET A 1 8.27 4.12 30.60
N THR A 2 8.33 4.97 29.58
CA THR A 2 7.24 5.10 28.60
C THR A 2 7.44 4.02 27.54
N THR A 3 6.60 2.98 27.56
CA THR A 3 6.58 1.95 26.53
C THR A 3 6.35 2.59 25.18
N MET A 4 7.35 2.52 24.31
CA MET A 4 7.27 2.90 22.91
C MET A 4 6.29 1.92 22.24
N GLN A 5 5.01 2.28 22.22
CA GLN A 5 3.97 1.44 21.61
C GLN A 5 4.17 1.48 20.11
N MET A 6 4.70 0.38 19.55
CA MET A 6 4.60 0.10 18.13
C MET A 6 3.11 0.01 17.80
N VAL A 7 2.57 1.11 17.25
CA VAL A 7 1.18 1.17 16.80
C VAL A 7 1.03 0.15 15.68
N ARG A 8 0.51 -1.04 16.00
CA ARG A 8 0.10 -2.01 15.00
C ARG A 8 -1.06 -1.40 14.23
N ILE A 9 -0.79 -0.95 13.02
CA ILE A 9 -1.81 -0.40 12.13
C ILE A 9 -2.76 -1.55 11.77
N PRO A 10 -4.07 -1.45 12.07
CA PRO A 10 -5.01 -2.49 11.70
C PRO A 10 -5.05 -2.64 10.18
N ARG A 11 -5.12 -3.89 9.69
CA ARG A 11 -5.20 -4.18 8.24
C ARG A 11 -6.39 -3.49 7.56
N GLU A 12 -7.45 -3.23 8.32
CA GLU A 12 -8.63 -2.51 7.87
C GLU A 12 -8.34 -1.05 7.53
N ILE A 13 -7.46 -0.40 8.30
CA ILE A 13 -7.00 0.98 8.01
C ILE A 13 -6.16 0.99 6.72
N LEU A 14 -5.25 0.03 6.57
CA LEU A 14 -4.45 -0.12 5.34
C LEU A 14 -5.35 -0.34 4.12
N ARG A 15 -6.41 -1.14 4.27
CA ARG A 15 -7.41 -1.35 3.22
C ARG A 15 -8.16 -0.07 2.87
N ASN A 16 -8.70 0.64 3.87
CA ASN A 16 -9.46 1.86 3.63
C ASN A 16 -8.60 2.95 2.98
N LEU A 17 -7.33 3.08 3.39
CA LEU A 17 -6.37 4.00 2.76
C LEU A 17 -6.04 3.60 1.33
N ALA A 18 -5.81 2.31 1.07
CA ALA A 18 -5.63 1.80 -0.28
C ALA A 18 -6.84 2.08 -1.18
N GLU A 19 -8.05 1.85 -0.69
CA GLU A 19 -9.29 2.16 -1.41
C GLU A 19 -9.46 3.66 -1.65
N ALA A 20 -9.11 4.51 -0.70
CA ALA A 20 -9.14 5.97 -0.86
C ALA A 20 -8.16 6.45 -1.93
N ILE A 21 -6.94 5.88 -1.98
CA ILE A 21 -5.95 6.19 -3.02
C ILE A 21 -6.46 5.72 -4.39
N TYR A 22 -7.05 4.53 -4.45
CA TYR A 22 -7.65 4.00 -5.68
C TYR A 22 -8.83 4.85 -6.17
N ALA A 23 -9.69 5.32 -5.26
CA ALA A 23 -10.82 6.18 -5.58
C ALA A 23 -10.40 7.58 -6.03
N GLN A 24 -9.29 8.10 -5.52
CA GLN A 24 -8.73 9.38 -5.99
C GLN A 24 -7.97 9.25 -7.32
N SER A 25 -7.33 8.11 -7.56
CA SER A 25 -6.53 7.88 -8.76
C SER A 25 -7.46 7.60 -9.94
N LYS A 26 -7.53 8.52 -10.90
CA LYS A 26 -8.41 8.36 -12.08
C LYS A 26 -7.83 7.40 -13.12
N SER A 27 -6.60 6.94 -12.93
CA SER A 27 -5.87 6.08 -13.86
C SER A 27 -4.84 5.22 -13.11
N ASP A 28 -4.53 4.03 -13.64
CA ASP A 28 -3.49 3.13 -13.11
C ASP A 28 -2.10 3.79 -13.03
N GLU A 29 -1.82 4.76 -13.89
CA GLU A 29 -0.56 5.52 -13.88
C GLU A 29 -0.46 6.45 -12.66
N GLU A 30 -1.54 7.17 -12.32
CA GLU A 30 -1.57 8.02 -11.12
C GLU A 30 -1.47 7.18 -9.85
N LEU A 31 -2.19 6.05 -9.81
CA LEU A 31 -2.10 5.10 -8.71
C LEU A 31 -0.67 4.58 -8.55
N SER A 32 -0.01 4.21 -9.65
CA SER A 32 1.36 3.69 -9.61
C SER A 32 2.35 4.75 -9.13
N LYS A 33 2.24 6.00 -9.58
CA LYS A 33 3.07 7.12 -9.09
C LYS A 33 2.84 7.41 -7.60
N ALA A 34 1.59 7.36 -7.15
CA ALA A 34 1.24 7.54 -5.74
C ALA A 34 1.85 6.42 -4.88
N LEU A 35 1.69 5.17 -5.29
CA LEU A 35 2.26 4.02 -4.57
C LEU A 35 3.80 4.04 -4.58
N GLU A 36 4.43 4.46 -5.67
CA GLU A 36 5.88 4.60 -5.76
C GLU A 36 6.39 5.67 -4.79
N SER A 37 5.72 6.82 -4.71
CA SER A 37 6.03 7.87 -3.73
C SER A 37 5.91 7.35 -2.29
N LEU A 38 4.88 6.53 -2.01
CA LEU A 38 4.68 5.92 -0.70
C LEU A 38 5.73 4.85 -0.35
N ARG A 39 6.30 4.14 -1.34
CA ARG A 39 7.40 3.18 -1.12
C ARG A 39 8.73 3.84 -0.75
N GLN A 40 8.93 5.09 -1.15
CA GLN A 40 10.14 5.85 -0.79
C GLN A 40 10.13 6.28 0.68
N LEU A 41 8.98 6.19 1.35
CA LEU A 41 8.87 6.45 2.77
C LEU A 41 9.48 5.31 3.59
N PRO A 42 9.98 5.60 4.82
CA PRO A 42 10.50 4.56 5.69
C PRO A 42 9.46 3.46 5.99
N GLU A 43 9.94 2.23 6.18
CA GLU A 43 9.08 1.06 6.47
C GLU A 43 8.27 1.20 7.77
N THR A 44 8.68 2.10 8.65
CA THR A 44 7.97 2.43 9.89
C THR A 44 6.74 3.34 9.66
N THR A 45 6.55 3.83 8.44
CA THR A 45 5.44 4.73 8.11
C THR A 45 4.23 3.98 7.56
N ILE A 46 3.04 4.54 7.83
CA ILE A 46 1.77 4.03 7.28
C ILE A 46 1.81 4.01 5.74
N GLY A 47 2.49 4.97 5.11
CA GLY A 47 2.57 5.05 3.65
C GLY A 47 3.25 3.83 3.02
N TYR A 48 4.38 3.41 3.57
CA TYR A 48 5.08 2.20 3.11
C TYR A 48 4.21 0.96 3.27
N GLU A 49 3.57 0.80 4.44
CA GLU A 49 2.69 -0.34 4.73
C GLU A 49 1.48 -0.39 3.79
N VAL A 50 0.90 0.76 3.44
CA VAL A 50 -0.20 0.86 2.45
C VAL A 50 0.29 0.46 1.07
N ALA A 51 1.45 0.98 0.63
CA ALA A 51 2.01 0.63 -0.67
C ALA A 51 2.29 -0.87 -0.80
N ARG A 52 2.87 -1.46 0.25
CA ARG A 52 3.13 -2.90 0.36
C ARG A 52 1.84 -3.72 0.36
N PHE A 53 0.80 -3.26 1.05
CA PHE A 53 -0.51 -3.92 1.08
C PHE A 53 -1.16 -3.95 -0.31
N VAL A 54 -1.11 -2.85 -1.05
CA VAL A 54 -1.65 -2.77 -2.42
C VAL A 54 -0.86 -3.63 -3.39
N ASP A 55 0.47 -3.63 -3.30
CA ASP A 55 1.35 -4.46 -4.14
C ASP A 55 1.08 -5.95 -3.91
N THR A 56 0.96 -6.36 -2.63
CA THR A 56 0.59 -7.74 -2.27
C THR A 56 -0.77 -8.14 -2.84
N ARG A 57 -1.76 -7.24 -2.81
CA ARG A 57 -3.07 -7.49 -3.42
C ARG A 57 -3.00 -7.56 -4.95
N ARG A 58 -2.25 -6.67 -5.59
CA ARG A 58 -2.02 -6.71 -7.05
C ARG A 58 -1.33 -8.00 -7.45
N ALA A 59 -0.32 -8.45 -6.69
CA ALA A 59 0.36 -9.72 -6.91
C ALA A 59 -0.58 -10.93 -6.76
N MET A 60 -1.54 -10.88 -5.83
CA MET A 60 -2.57 -11.93 -5.68
C MET A 60 -3.67 -11.86 -6.77
N SER A 61 -3.96 -10.66 -7.29
CA SER A 61 -4.93 -10.44 -8.38
C SER A 61 -4.34 -10.56 -9.77
N LEU A 62 -3.01 -10.64 -9.92
CA LEU A 62 -2.32 -10.97 -11.17
C LEU A 62 -2.45 -12.49 -11.35
N PRO A 63 -3.37 -12.98 -12.21
CA PRO A 63 -3.29 -14.37 -12.59
C PRO A 63 -2.05 -14.45 -13.47
N THR A 64 -0.98 -15.11 -12.98
CA THR A 64 0.00 -15.80 -13.83
C THR A 64 0.16 -15.16 -15.23
N LEU A 65 0.69 -13.94 -15.27
CA LEU A 65 1.18 -13.38 -16.54
C LEU A 65 2.38 -14.24 -16.91
N ARG A 66 2.11 -15.22 -17.78
CA ARG A 66 3.05 -16.19 -18.31
C ARG A 66 4.36 -15.49 -18.65
N VAL A 67 5.42 -15.89 -17.97
CA VAL A 67 6.76 -15.92 -18.57
C VAL A 67 6.62 -16.86 -19.78
N GLY A 68 6.96 -16.33 -20.96
CA GLY A 68 6.84 -17.02 -22.25
C GLY A 68 7.72 -18.25 -22.38
#